data_AF-A0A815JN60-F1
#
_entry.id   AF-A0A815JN60-F1
#
_cell.length_a   1.000
_cell.length_b   1.000
_cell.length_c   1.000
_cell.angle_alpha   90.00
_cell.angle_beta   90.00
_cell.angle_gamma   90.00
#
_symmetry.space_group_name_H-M   'P 1'
#
loop_
_entity.id
_entity.type
_entity.pdbx_description
1 polymer ?
#
loop_
_entity_poly.entity_id
_entity_poly.type
_entity_poly.pdbx_seq_one_letter_code
_entity_poly.pdbx_strand_id
1 'polypeptide(L)'
;MWFILLLLISTTAAIPTTSPSSITTTYLIYDSVLGGRCDSDTNCGGLVGNSMCLNGICVCQSGYRPEGDMNCIEGEDTTTLSSTTFIYDSVLGGPCNSDTNCQGLVGGSMCLDGICVCQPGFFAEGTLYCIHTEDTTTSSSTTFIYDSALGGACDSDTNCGGLVGNSMCLNGICVCQPGYRPEGDMNCVEGEDTTTSSSTTFIYDSVLGGPCDSDTNCQGLVGSSMCLDGICVCQPGFFAEGTLYCIHTEDTTTSSSTTSSSSTFIYDSALGGACDSDTNCGGLVGNSMCLNGICACRSGYRPEGNMKCVEGEDTTTLSTTTFILYSSMCD
;
A
#
# COMPACT_ATOMS: atom_id res chain seq x y z
N MET A 1 -16.40 93.85 3.83
CA MET A 1 -16.97 92.57 3.37
C MET A 1 -15.84 91.72 2.82
N TRP A 2 -15.33 90.80 3.63
CA TRP A 2 -14.42 89.72 3.22
C TRP A 2 -15.03 88.43 3.77
N PHE A 3 -15.45 87.53 2.89
CA PHE A 3 -15.88 86.17 3.24
C PHE A 3 -14.70 85.24 2.96
N ILE A 4 -14.21 84.58 4.02
CA ILE A 4 -13.22 83.51 3.91
C ILE A 4 -13.98 82.19 3.81
N LEU A 5 -13.84 81.54 2.66
CA LEU A 5 -14.36 80.20 2.38
C LEU A 5 -13.33 79.18 2.88
N LEU A 6 -13.66 78.43 3.94
CA LEU A 6 -12.87 77.29 4.41
C LEU A 6 -13.33 76.02 3.68
N LEU A 7 -12.45 75.50 2.80
CA LEU A 7 -12.59 74.20 2.15
C LEU A 7 -12.02 73.12 3.10
N LEU A 8 -12.86 72.19 3.55
CA LEU A 8 -12.43 70.96 4.22
C LEU A 8 -12.23 69.87 3.15
N ILE A 9 -10.98 69.46 2.95
CA ILE A 9 -10.62 68.32 2.10
C ILE A 9 -10.47 67.09 3.01
N SER A 10 -11.37 66.12 2.86
CA SER A 10 -11.31 64.82 3.53
C SER A 10 -10.55 63.83 2.64
N THR A 11 -9.35 63.43 3.03
CA THR A 11 -8.57 62.39 2.36
C THR A 11 -8.87 61.03 2.99
N THR A 12 -9.67 60.21 2.32
CA THR A 12 -9.82 58.78 2.64
C THR A 12 -8.70 58.00 1.95
N ALA A 13 -7.75 57.48 2.73
CA ALA A 13 -6.77 56.53 2.26
C ALA A 13 -7.41 55.13 2.16
N ALA A 14 -7.41 54.56 0.97
CA ALA A 14 -7.83 53.18 0.73
C ALA A 14 -6.73 52.23 1.22
N ILE A 15 -7.10 51.29 2.10
CA ILE A 15 -6.22 50.20 2.57
C ILE A 15 -6.29 49.07 1.53
N PRO A 16 -5.17 48.59 0.97
CA PRO A 16 -5.18 47.47 0.05
C PRO A 16 -5.52 46.18 0.81
N THR A 17 -6.65 45.58 0.46
CA THR A 17 -7.06 44.25 0.93
C THR A 17 -6.20 43.20 0.22
N THR A 18 -5.22 42.64 0.92
CA THR A 18 -4.52 41.43 0.49
C THR A 18 -5.42 40.22 0.74
N SER A 19 -5.80 39.54 -0.33
CA SER A 19 -6.51 38.26 -0.29
C SER A 19 -5.67 37.20 0.43
N PRO A 20 -6.25 36.37 1.32
CA PRO A 20 -5.53 35.28 1.94
C PRO A 20 -5.19 34.23 0.89
N SER A 21 -3.90 34.02 0.65
CA SER A 21 -3.36 32.91 -0.11
C SER A 21 -3.78 31.62 0.59
N SER A 22 -4.61 30.81 -0.06
CA SER A 22 -4.89 29.44 0.35
C SER A 22 -3.59 28.64 0.32
N ILE A 23 -3.09 28.27 1.49
CA ILE A 23 -1.94 27.37 1.63
C ILE A 23 -2.47 25.95 1.40
N THR A 24 -2.29 25.45 0.19
CA THR A 24 -2.48 24.03 -0.13
C THR A 24 -1.31 23.28 0.47
N THR A 25 -1.52 22.64 1.63
CA THR A 25 -0.53 21.76 2.25
C THR A 25 -0.38 20.55 1.34
N THR A 26 0.58 20.64 0.43
CA THR A 26 0.91 19.57 -0.51
C THR A 26 1.66 18.52 0.28
N TYR A 27 1.04 17.34 0.40
CA TYR A 27 1.67 16.14 0.95
C TYR A 27 3.00 15.95 0.20
N LEU A 28 4.14 16.04 0.91
CA LEU A 28 5.46 15.83 0.32
C LEU A 28 5.60 14.32 0.03
N ILE A 29 5.43 13.97 -1.24
CA ILE A 29 5.58 12.62 -1.79
C ILE A 29 7.06 12.24 -1.71
N TYR A 30 7.37 11.29 -0.82
CA TYR A 30 8.72 10.76 -0.57
C TYR A 30 9.31 9.93 -1.74
N ASP A 31 8.66 9.87 -2.90
CA ASP A 31 9.12 9.12 -4.08
C ASP A 31 9.88 9.96 -5.13
N SER A 32 10.27 11.19 -4.79
CA SER A 32 10.85 12.16 -5.73
C SER A 32 12.38 11.99 -5.96
N VAL A 33 12.90 10.76 -5.84
CA VAL A 33 14.29 10.39 -6.14
C VAL A 33 14.39 9.80 -7.55
N LEU A 34 15.59 9.76 -8.14
CA LEU A 34 15.78 9.08 -9.43
C LEU A 34 15.38 7.60 -9.31
N GLY A 35 14.59 7.11 -10.27
CA GLY A 35 13.98 5.78 -10.23
C GLY A 35 12.67 5.70 -9.41
N GLY A 36 12.31 6.74 -8.66
CA GLY A 36 11.05 6.83 -7.92
C GLY A 36 9.85 7.20 -8.81
N ARG A 37 8.64 7.01 -8.29
CA ARG A 37 7.39 7.26 -9.02
C ARG A 37 7.09 8.76 -9.14
N CYS A 38 6.50 9.16 -10.25
CA CYS A 38 6.09 10.53 -10.49
C CYS A 38 4.82 10.61 -11.34
N ASP A 39 4.08 11.71 -11.19
CA ASP A 39 2.92 12.03 -12.02
C ASP A 39 3.22 13.18 -13.01
N SER A 40 4.25 13.98 -12.73
CA SER A 40 4.66 15.12 -13.55
C SER A 40 6.14 15.46 -13.35
N ASP A 41 6.72 16.19 -14.29
CA ASP A 41 8.11 16.68 -14.19
C ASP A 41 8.39 17.49 -12.93
N THR A 42 7.36 18.13 -12.37
CA THR A 42 7.48 18.94 -11.14
C THR A 42 7.80 18.07 -9.93
N ASN A 43 7.32 16.81 -9.89
CA ASN A 43 7.64 15.87 -8.83
C ASN A 43 9.14 15.58 -8.79
N CYS A 44 9.76 15.39 -9.95
CA CYS A 44 11.18 15.06 -10.06
C CYS A 44 12.07 16.29 -9.91
N GLY A 45 11.76 17.35 -10.68
CA GLY A 45 12.57 18.57 -10.73
C GLY A 45 12.58 19.36 -9.43
N GLY A 46 11.61 19.13 -8.53
CA GLY A 46 11.54 19.79 -7.22
C GLY A 46 12.64 19.35 -6.25
N LEU A 47 13.10 18.10 -6.34
CA LEU A 47 14.17 17.56 -5.49
C LEU A 47 15.46 17.27 -6.26
N VAL A 48 15.37 16.69 -7.46
CA VAL A 48 16.53 16.36 -8.29
C VAL A 48 16.60 17.36 -9.44
N GLY A 49 17.51 18.32 -9.32
CA GLY A 49 17.75 19.30 -10.39
C GLY A 49 18.10 18.60 -11.70
N ASN A 50 17.55 19.10 -12.82
CA ASN A 50 17.70 18.52 -14.15
C ASN A 50 17.15 17.09 -14.27
N SER A 51 16.08 16.77 -13.54
CA SER A 51 15.28 15.55 -13.76
C SER A 51 13.92 15.87 -14.37
N MET A 52 13.25 14.85 -14.91
CA MET A 52 11.91 14.89 -15.49
C MET A 52 11.17 13.58 -15.22
N CYS A 53 9.85 13.60 -15.35
CA CYS A 53 9.01 12.44 -15.16
C CYS A 53 8.78 11.75 -16.51
N LEU A 54 9.37 10.57 -16.69
CA LEU A 54 9.23 9.79 -17.90
C LEU A 54 8.54 8.47 -17.58
N ASN A 55 7.37 8.24 -18.19
CA ASN A 55 6.55 7.05 -17.99
C ASN A 55 6.26 6.73 -16.51
N GLY A 56 6.05 7.78 -15.71
CA GLY A 56 5.74 7.66 -14.29
C GLY A 56 6.96 7.41 -13.39
N ILE A 57 8.19 7.55 -13.92
CA ILE A 57 9.44 7.41 -13.16
C ILE A 57 10.32 8.66 -13.31
N CYS A 58 10.93 9.11 -12.21
CA CYS A 58 11.87 10.23 -12.22
C CYS A 58 13.21 9.85 -12.82
N VAL A 59 13.65 10.62 -13.82
CA VAL A 59 14.89 10.37 -14.55
C VAL A 59 15.62 11.67 -14.86
N CYS A 60 16.94 11.64 -15.10
CA CYS A 60 17.68 12.84 -15.53
C CYS A 60 17.20 13.32 -16.90
N GLN A 61 17.21 14.62 -17.17
CA GLN A 61 16.89 15.22 -18.46
C GLN A 61 18.00 14.93 -19.49
N SER A 62 17.69 15.10 -20.77
CA SER A 62 18.67 14.94 -21.85
C SER A 62 19.90 15.84 -21.63
N GLY A 63 21.09 15.27 -21.81
CA GLY A 63 22.37 15.95 -21.54
C GLY A 63 22.88 15.79 -20.11
N TYR A 64 22.11 15.16 -19.22
CA TYR A 64 22.50 14.86 -17.85
C TYR A 64 22.56 13.34 -17.61
N ARG A 65 23.43 12.91 -16.70
CA ARG A 65 23.54 11.53 -16.22
C ARG A 65 23.33 11.47 -14.70
N PRO A 66 22.79 10.36 -14.16
CA PRO A 66 22.64 10.21 -12.73
C PRO A 66 24.01 10.14 -12.03
N GLU A 67 24.15 10.83 -10.90
CA GLU A 67 25.24 10.69 -9.93
C GLU A 67 24.64 10.35 -8.57
N GLY A 68 24.42 9.06 -8.33
CA GLY A 68 23.59 8.58 -7.23
C GLY A 68 22.10 8.89 -7.43
N ASP A 69 21.32 8.80 -6.36
CA ASP A 69 19.85 8.83 -6.44
C ASP A 69 19.25 10.24 -6.48
N MET A 70 20.07 11.27 -6.18
CA MET A 70 19.59 12.63 -5.96
C MET A 70 20.22 13.70 -6.86
N ASN A 71 21.13 13.33 -7.76
CA ASN A 71 21.81 14.31 -8.61
C ASN A 71 21.82 13.88 -10.08
N CYS A 72 21.60 14.86 -10.95
CA CYS A 72 21.84 14.75 -12.38
C CYS A 72 22.96 15.72 -12.76
N ILE A 73 24.09 15.17 -13.20
CA ILE A 73 25.28 15.95 -13.60
C ILE A 73 25.40 16.01 -15.12
N GLU A 74 25.96 17.10 -15.65
CA GLU A 74 26.15 17.26 -17.10
C GLU A 74 27.05 16.15 -17.65
N GLY A 75 26.60 15.50 -18.72
CA GLY A 75 27.38 14.52 -19.45
C GLY A 75 28.50 15.22 -20.20
N GLU A 76 29.76 14.90 -19.86
CA GLU A 76 30.96 15.59 -20.36
C GLU A 76 31.25 15.43 -21.87
N ASP A 77 30.35 14.82 -22.66
CA ASP A 77 30.59 14.60 -24.09
C ASP A 77 29.32 14.73 -24.96
N THR A 78 28.89 15.97 -25.19
CA THR A 78 27.73 16.29 -26.03
C THR A 78 28.05 16.46 -27.51
N THR A 79 29.30 16.21 -27.94
CA THR A 79 29.73 16.60 -29.30
C THR A 79 29.65 15.50 -30.37
N THR A 80 29.32 14.25 -30.03
CA THR A 80 29.16 13.19 -31.05
C THR A 80 27.93 12.28 -30.94
N LEU A 81 27.08 12.41 -29.91
CA LEU A 81 25.83 11.64 -29.84
C LEU A 81 24.63 12.43 -30.36
N SER A 82 24.54 12.53 -31.68
CA SER A 82 23.27 12.81 -32.36
C SER A 82 22.42 11.53 -32.38
N SER A 83 21.94 11.12 -31.21
CA SER A 83 20.77 10.26 -30.98
C SER A 83 20.62 10.11 -29.47
N THR A 84 19.70 10.88 -28.91
CA THR A 84 19.31 10.97 -27.50
C THR A 84 18.57 9.74 -26.98
N THR A 85 18.94 8.54 -27.42
CA THR A 85 18.21 7.28 -27.16
C THR A 85 18.96 6.33 -26.22
N PHE A 86 20.18 6.64 -25.81
CA PHE A 86 21.09 5.64 -25.24
C PHE A 86 21.05 5.43 -23.73
N ILE A 87 20.18 6.11 -22.97
CA ILE A 87 20.18 5.98 -21.50
C ILE A 87 18.87 5.38 -20.95
N TYR A 88 17.76 5.44 -21.68
CA TYR A 88 16.46 4.94 -21.19
C TYR A 88 16.07 3.55 -21.69
N ASP A 89 16.74 3.05 -22.73
CA ASP A 89 16.47 1.72 -23.29
C ASP A 89 17.17 0.58 -22.50
N SER A 90 17.71 0.90 -21.33
CA SER A 90 18.80 0.13 -20.71
C SER A 90 18.59 -0.20 -19.23
N VAL A 91 17.48 0.25 -18.63
CA VAL A 91 17.09 -0.13 -17.26
C VAL A 91 16.21 -1.37 -17.29
N LEU A 92 16.19 -2.16 -16.22
CA LEU A 92 15.29 -3.32 -16.14
C LEU A 92 13.83 -2.87 -16.22
N GLY A 93 13.04 -3.54 -17.06
CA GLY A 93 11.67 -3.13 -17.41
C GLY A 93 11.58 -2.03 -18.46
N GLY A 94 12.72 -1.43 -18.86
CA GLY A 94 12.79 -0.45 -19.95
C GLY A 94 12.68 -1.09 -21.33
N PRO A 95 12.24 -0.34 -22.35
CA PRO A 95 12.17 -0.83 -23.72
C PRO A 95 13.56 -1.10 -24.28
N CYS A 96 13.72 -2.07 -25.18
CA CYS A 96 15.00 -2.35 -25.82
C CYS A 96 14.80 -2.88 -27.24
N ASN A 97 15.85 -2.78 -28.05
CA ASN A 97 15.88 -3.35 -29.41
C ASN A 97 17.02 -4.35 -29.61
N SER A 98 17.94 -4.49 -28.64
CA SER A 98 18.99 -5.50 -28.60
C SER A 98 19.50 -5.72 -27.17
N ASP A 99 20.15 -6.85 -26.92
CA ASP A 99 20.78 -7.15 -25.62
C ASP A 99 21.85 -6.11 -25.23
N THR A 100 22.50 -5.50 -26.22
CA THR A 100 23.51 -4.46 -25.99
C THR A 100 22.92 -3.23 -25.31
N ASN A 101 21.64 -2.94 -25.53
CA ASN A 101 20.94 -1.86 -24.83
C ASN A 101 20.88 -2.16 -23.34
N CYS A 102 20.49 -3.38 -22.95
CA CYS A 102 20.33 -3.75 -21.55
C CYS A 102 21.68 -3.91 -20.85
N GLN A 103 22.64 -4.58 -21.50
CA GLN A 103 23.95 -4.90 -20.92
C GLN A 103 24.84 -3.67 -20.69
N GLY A 104 24.58 -2.55 -21.36
CA GLY A 104 25.37 -1.33 -21.23
C GLY A 104 25.28 -0.69 -19.85
N LEU A 105 24.17 -0.88 -19.15
CA LEU A 105 23.94 -0.35 -17.80
C LEU A 105 23.81 -1.47 -16.76
N VAL A 106 23.10 -2.55 -17.08
CA VAL A 106 22.82 -3.64 -16.14
C VAL A 106 23.57 -4.88 -16.59
N GLY A 107 24.74 -5.12 -16.00
CA GLY A 107 25.50 -6.33 -16.27
C GLY A 107 24.67 -7.57 -15.96
N GLY A 108 24.62 -8.54 -16.88
CA GLY A 108 23.78 -9.74 -16.74
C GLY A 108 22.31 -9.53 -17.13
N SER A 109 21.97 -8.48 -17.88
CA SER A 109 20.63 -8.31 -18.48
C SER A 109 20.60 -8.63 -19.98
N MET A 110 19.41 -8.84 -20.53
CA MET A 110 19.14 -9.10 -21.94
C MET A 110 17.81 -8.49 -22.39
N CYS A 111 17.65 -8.33 -23.70
CA CYS A 111 16.43 -7.79 -24.29
C CYS A 111 15.48 -8.94 -24.64
N LEU A 112 14.39 -9.08 -23.88
CA LEU A 112 13.37 -10.09 -24.11
C LEU A 112 12.06 -9.41 -24.49
N ASP A 113 11.55 -9.71 -25.69
CA ASP A 113 10.30 -9.14 -26.23
C ASP A 113 10.24 -7.61 -26.21
N GLY A 114 11.40 -6.98 -26.43
CA GLY A 114 11.54 -5.53 -26.44
C GLY A 114 11.58 -4.89 -25.06
N ILE A 115 11.80 -5.67 -23.99
CA ILE A 115 11.97 -5.20 -22.62
C ILE A 115 13.28 -5.76 -22.02
N CYS A 116 14.03 -4.92 -21.31
CA CYS A 116 15.22 -5.38 -20.59
C CYS A 116 14.86 -6.21 -19.36
N VAL A 117 15.37 -7.44 -19.31
CA VAL A 117 15.19 -8.40 -18.21
C VAL A 117 16.54 -8.98 -17.79
N CYS A 118 16.63 -9.62 -16.63
CA CYS A 118 17.85 -10.34 -16.26
C CYS A 118 18.03 -11.61 -17.09
N GLN A 119 19.28 -11.92 -17.43
CA GLN A 119 19.64 -13.18 -18.07
C GLN A 119 19.33 -14.35 -17.14
N PRO A 120 19.06 -15.55 -17.70
CA PRO A 120 18.91 -16.75 -16.90
C PRO A 120 20.12 -16.96 -15.95
N GLY A 121 19.84 -17.19 -14.66
CA GLY A 121 20.87 -17.32 -13.61
C GLY A 121 21.18 -16.01 -12.86
N PHE A 122 20.56 -14.90 -13.28
CA PHE A 122 20.60 -13.62 -12.58
C PHE A 122 19.21 -13.21 -12.08
N PHE A 123 19.16 -12.45 -10.99
CA PHE A 123 17.93 -11.88 -10.44
C PHE A 123 18.01 -10.36 -10.37
N ALA A 124 16.88 -9.70 -10.62
CA ALA A 124 16.80 -8.25 -10.53
C ALA A 124 16.88 -7.80 -9.06
N GLU A 125 17.84 -6.93 -8.75
CA GLU A 125 17.90 -6.18 -7.50
C GLU A 125 17.61 -4.71 -7.80
N GLY A 126 16.36 -4.31 -7.55
CA GLY A 126 15.85 -3.03 -8.00
C GLY A 126 15.72 -2.95 -9.53
N THR A 127 15.74 -1.74 -10.07
CA THR A 127 15.61 -1.48 -11.52
C THR A 127 16.96 -1.41 -12.25
N LEU A 128 18.07 -1.54 -11.52
CA LEU A 128 19.41 -1.19 -12.00
C LEU A 128 20.44 -2.33 -11.96
N TYR A 129 20.16 -3.45 -11.30
CA TYR A 129 21.15 -4.51 -11.14
C TYR A 129 20.56 -5.90 -11.40
N CYS A 130 21.32 -6.75 -12.08
CA CYS A 130 21.08 -8.19 -12.15
C CYS A 130 22.21 -8.86 -11.37
N ILE A 131 21.89 -9.54 -10.27
CA ILE A 131 22.88 -10.25 -9.45
C ILE A 131 22.92 -11.72 -9.84
N HIS A 132 24.11 -12.29 -9.98
CA HIS A 132 24.28 -13.71 -10.24
C HIS A 132 24.03 -14.54 -8.97
N THR A 133 23.31 -15.65 -9.12
CA THR A 133 22.92 -16.56 -8.02
C THR A 133 24.11 -17.10 -7.20
N GLU A 134 25.29 -17.18 -7.80
CA GLU A 134 26.46 -17.78 -7.17
C GLU A 134 27.28 -16.79 -6.32
N ASP A 135 27.03 -15.48 -6.44
CA ASP A 135 27.83 -14.43 -5.79
C ASP A 135 27.31 -14.02 -4.40
N THR A 136 26.15 -14.52 -3.95
CA THR A 136 25.50 -14.08 -2.68
C THR A 136 26.10 -14.69 -1.41
N THR A 137 27.41 -14.98 -1.36
CA THR A 137 28.00 -15.64 -0.18
C THR A 137 28.34 -14.73 0.99
N THR A 138 28.38 -13.40 0.85
CA THR A 138 28.64 -12.54 2.02
C THR A 138 28.16 -11.10 1.85
N SER A 139 27.23 -10.73 2.73
CA SER A 139 27.04 -9.40 3.32
C SER A 139 26.12 -8.38 2.63
N SER A 140 25.07 -8.05 3.40
CA SER A 140 24.24 -6.83 3.39
C SER A 140 22.95 -6.90 2.59
N SER A 141 22.00 -7.62 3.21
CA SER A 141 20.55 -7.51 3.04
C SER A 141 20.04 -6.07 3.06
N THR A 142 19.42 -5.64 1.96
CA THR A 142 18.16 -4.89 1.97
C THR A 142 17.37 -5.32 0.74
N THR A 143 16.87 -6.54 0.83
CA THR A 143 16.13 -7.23 -0.22
C THR A 143 14.65 -6.84 -0.16
N PHE A 144 14.07 -6.32 -1.25
CA PHE A 144 12.64 -6.55 -1.52
C PHE A 144 12.52 -7.95 -2.11
N ILE A 145 12.75 -8.93 -1.22
CA ILE A 145 12.30 -10.30 -1.39
C ILE A 145 10.77 -10.19 -1.36
N TYR A 146 10.08 -10.58 -2.43
CA TYR A 146 8.80 -11.27 -2.22
C TYR A 146 9.16 -12.41 -1.28
N ASP A 147 8.76 -12.36 0.01
CA ASP A 147 9.03 -13.44 0.98
C ASP A 147 8.51 -14.73 0.36
N SER A 148 9.37 -15.40 -0.40
CA SER A 148 9.01 -16.58 -1.19
C SER A 148 9.09 -17.82 -0.32
N ALA A 149 9.33 -17.61 0.98
CA ALA A 149 8.98 -18.50 2.05
C ALA A 149 7.45 -18.66 2.14
N LEU A 150 7.02 -19.74 2.77
CA LEU A 150 5.62 -19.93 3.11
C LEU A 150 5.12 -18.73 3.93
N GLY A 151 3.98 -18.18 3.54
CA GLY A 151 3.38 -17.00 4.16
C GLY A 151 3.74 -15.64 3.54
N GLY A 152 4.70 -15.57 2.60
CA GLY A 152 4.96 -14.30 1.92
C GLY A 152 4.37 -14.19 0.52
N ALA A 153 4.53 -13.01 -0.07
CA ALA A 153 3.74 -12.58 -1.21
C ALA A 153 4.14 -13.27 -2.51
N CYS A 154 3.17 -13.51 -3.40
CA CYS A 154 3.40 -14.12 -4.71
C CYS A 154 2.38 -13.62 -5.75
N ASP A 155 2.75 -13.74 -7.02
CA ASP A 155 1.84 -13.44 -8.14
C ASP A 155 1.48 -14.68 -8.97
N SER A 156 2.22 -15.78 -8.79
CA SER A 156 1.98 -17.05 -9.47
C SER A 156 2.56 -18.24 -8.71
N ASP A 157 2.05 -19.45 -8.97
CA ASP A 157 2.56 -20.69 -8.39
C ASP A 157 4.06 -20.91 -8.66
N THR A 158 4.57 -20.35 -9.76
CA THR A 158 5.99 -20.46 -10.14
C THR A 158 6.88 -19.74 -9.13
N ASN A 159 6.41 -18.64 -8.54
CA ASN A 159 7.14 -17.88 -7.53
C ASN A 159 7.36 -18.71 -6.26
N CYS A 160 6.33 -19.46 -5.84
CA CYS A 160 6.39 -20.29 -4.65
C CYS A 160 7.13 -21.60 -4.93
N GLY A 161 6.74 -22.32 -5.99
CA GLY A 161 7.27 -23.64 -6.33
C GLY A 161 8.75 -23.63 -6.74
N GLY A 162 9.27 -22.48 -7.18
CA GLY A 162 10.70 -22.32 -7.49
C GLY A 162 11.60 -22.34 -6.25
N LEU A 163 11.07 -21.97 -5.08
CA LEU A 163 11.84 -21.83 -3.84
C LEU A 163 11.46 -22.89 -2.80
N VAL A 164 10.16 -23.11 -2.58
CA VAL A 164 9.61 -24.11 -1.68
C VAL A 164 8.92 -25.19 -2.50
N GLY A 165 9.56 -26.35 -2.61
CA GLY A 165 8.99 -27.49 -3.33
C GLY A 165 7.61 -27.86 -2.77
N ASN A 166 6.67 -28.19 -3.65
CA ASN A 166 5.27 -28.48 -3.30
C ASN A 166 4.53 -27.31 -2.62
N SER A 167 4.86 -26.07 -2.99
CA SER A 167 4.06 -24.88 -2.65
C SER A 167 3.32 -24.31 -3.88
N MET A 168 2.34 -23.46 -3.64
CA MET A 168 1.54 -22.76 -4.65
C MET A 168 1.15 -21.37 -4.16
N CYS A 169 0.76 -20.49 -5.08
CA CYS A 169 0.36 -19.13 -4.79
C CYS A 169 -1.16 -19.06 -4.59
N LEU A 170 -1.60 -18.85 -3.35
CA LEU A 170 -3.01 -18.75 -3.01
C LEU A 170 -3.31 -17.34 -2.50
N ASN A 171 -4.18 -16.61 -3.21
CA ASN A 171 -4.57 -15.23 -2.87
C ASN A 171 -3.37 -14.28 -2.67
N GLY A 172 -2.33 -14.47 -3.46
CA GLY A 172 -1.13 -13.66 -3.40
C GLY A 172 -0.18 -14.04 -2.26
N ILE A 173 -0.34 -15.21 -1.64
CA ILE A 173 0.54 -15.72 -0.58
C ILE A 173 1.01 -17.15 -0.91
N CYS A 174 2.28 -17.47 -0.67
CA CYS A 174 2.81 -18.81 -0.84
C CYS A 174 2.34 -19.76 0.27
N VAL A 175 1.70 -20.86 -0.11
CA VAL A 175 1.19 -21.91 0.79
C VAL A 175 1.58 -23.30 0.29
N CYS A 176 1.54 -24.32 1.13
CA CYS A 176 1.78 -25.70 0.68
C CYS A 176 0.65 -26.20 -0.23
N GLN A 177 1.00 -27.00 -1.23
CA GLN A 177 0.04 -27.66 -2.10
C GLN A 177 -0.82 -28.65 -1.31
N PRO A 178 -2.05 -28.94 -1.76
CA PRO A 178 -2.91 -29.93 -1.11
C PRO A 178 -2.21 -31.29 -0.94
N GLY A 179 -2.24 -31.83 0.28
CA GLY A 179 -1.53 -33.06 0.66
C GLY A 179 -0.15 -32.83 1.29
N TYR A 180 0.31 -31.58 1.34
CA TYR A 180 1.53 -31.19 2.04
C TYR A 180 1.21 -30.25 3.20
N ARG A 181 2.04 -30.28 4.25
CA ARG A 181 1.98 -29.38 5.40
C ARG A 181 3.29 -28.59 5.53
N PRO A 182 3.25 -27.35 6.05
CA PRO A 182 4.46 -26.59 6.31
C PRO A 182 5.32 -27.26 7.40
N GLU A 183 6.63 -27.37 7.15
CA GLU A 183 7.65 -27.75 8.14
C GLU A 183 8.72 -26.65 8.18
N GLY A 184 8.40 -25.58 8.94
CA GLY A 184 9.14 -24.33 8.88
C GLY A 184 8.82 -23.51 7.62
N ASP A 185 9.59 -22.46 7.38
CA ASP A 185 9.25 -21.43 6.39
C ASP A 185 9.59 -21.85 4.94
N MET A 186 10.38 -22.91 4.78
CA MET A 186 11.02 -23.27 3.50
C MET A 186 10.75 -24.71 3.06
N ASN A 187 9.84 -25.43 3.71
CA ASN A 187 9.61 -26.83 3.41
C ASN A 187 8.13 -27.21 3.50
N CYS A 188 7.65 -27.90 2.49
CA CYS A 188 6.35 -28.56 2.49
C CYS A 188 6.57 -30.07 2.50
N VAL A 189 6.19 -30.74 3.59
CA VAL A 189 6.31 -32.19 3.73
C VAL A 189 4.98 -32.87 3.51
N GLU A 190 4.99 -34.06 2.90
CA GLU A 190 3.76 -34.85 2.73
C GLU A 190 3.09 -35.04 4.08
N GLY A 191 1.81 -34.66 4.15
CA GLY A 191 0.98 -34.97 5.30
C GLY A 191 0.83 -36.48 5.36
N GLU A 192 1.38 -37.12 6.39
CA GLU A 192 1.10 -38.54 6.64
C GLU A 192 -0.41 -38.74 6.71
N ASP A 193 -0.96 -39.36 5.67
CA ASP A 193 -2.36 -39.72 5.54
C ASP A 193 -2.82 -40.45 6.81
N THR A 194 -3.65 -39.81 7.62
CA THR A 194 -4.59 -40.53 8.46
C THR A 194 -5.57 -41.23 7.51
N THR A 195 -5.20 -42.45 7.13
CA THR A 195 -5.91 -43.43 6.31
C THR A 195 -7.37 -43.63 6.72
N THR A 196 -8.22 -42.65 6.42
CA THR A 196 -9.67 -42.85 6.35
C THR A 196 -10.17 -42.13 5.12
N SER A 197 -10.09 -42.85 4.01
CA SER A 197 -10.77 -42.55 2.76
C SER A 197 -12.26 -42.32 3.02
N SER A 198 -12.62 -41.07 3.22
CA SER A 198 -13.95 -40.54 2.94
C SER A 198 -13.71 -39.15 2.40
N SER A 199 -14.17 -38.92 1.16
CA SER A 199 -14.13 -37.65 0.43
C SER A 199 -14.49 -36.47 1.32
N THR A 200 -13.50 -35.95 2.03
CA THR A 200 -13.61 -34.76 2.85
C THR A 200 -12.46 -33.88 2.42
N THR A 201 -12.89 -32.72 1.97
CA THR A 201 -12.16 -31.67 1.30
C THR A 201 -10.95 -31.24 2.12
N PHE A 202 -9.92 -30.82 1.41
CA PHE A 202 -8.59 -30.50 1.89
C PHE A 202 -8.57 -29.52 3.06
N ILE A 203 -7.55 -29.69 3.91
CA ILE A 203 -7.22 -28.78 5.01
C ILE A 203 -6.81 -27.44 4.39
N TYR A 204 -7.75 -26.53 4.22
CA TYR A 204 -7.46 -25.12 3.96
C TYR A 204 -6.61 -24.57 5.11
N ASP A 205 -5.45 -24.01 4.75
CA ASP A 205 -4.59 -23.19 5.58
C ASP A 205 -5.28 -21.81 5.69
N SER A 206 -6.37 -21.78 6.44
CA SER A 206 -7.27 -20.65 6.47
C SER A 206 -6.81 -19.63 7.49
N VAL A 207 -6.20 -18.55 7.00
CA VAL A 207 -6.04 -17.30 7.75
C VAL A 207 -7.40 -16.76 8.19
N LEU A 208 -7.45 -15.86 9.18
CA LEU A 208 -8.69 -15.20 9.56
C LEU A 208 -9.31 -14.49 8.34
N GLY A 209 -10.60 -14.72 8.10
CA GLY A 209 -11.32 -14.28 6.90
C GLY A 209 -11.23 -15.23 5.70
N GLY A 210 -10.40 -16.27 5.77
CA GLY A 210 -10.28 -17.30 4.74
C GLY A 210 -11.42 -18.34 4.78
N PRO A 211 -11.70 -19.02 3.67
CA PRO A 211 -12.74 -20.05 3.60
C PRO A 211 -12.38 -21.27 4.45
N CYS A 212 -13.35 -21.97 5.02
CA CYS A 212 -13.12 -23.19 5.80
C CYS A 212 -14.30 -24.15 5.73
N ASP A 213 -14.01 -25.43 5.98
CA ASP A 213 -15.03 -26.49 6.07
C ASP A 213 -15.19 -27.05 7.49
N SER A 214 -14.24 -26.78 8.39
CA SER A 214 -14.27 -27.19 9.79
C SER A 214 -13.38 -26.30 10.67
N ASP A 215 -13.61 -26.30 11.99
CA ASP A 215 -12.78 -25.56 12.95
C ASP A 215 -11.30 -25.94 12.88
N THR A 216 -11.00 -27.18 12.54
CA THR A 216 -9.63 -27.69 12.39
C THR A 216 -8.86 -26.94 11.29
N ASN A 217 -9.54 -26.51 10.22
CA ASN A 217 -8.94 -25.71 9.15
C ASN A 217 -8.43 -24.36 9.67
N CYS A 218 -9.18 -23.74 10.58
CA CYS A 218 -8.82 -22.44 11.15
C CYS A 218 -7.73 -22.57 12.23
N GLN A 219 -7.89 -23.58 13.09
CA GLN A 219 -7.02 -23.77 14.26
C GLN A 219 -5.60 -24.21 13.91
N GLY A 220 -5.36 -24.70 12.69
CA GLY A 220 -4.03 -25.11 12.23
C GLY A 220 -3.03 -23.95 12.17
N LEU A 221 -3.49 -22.76 11.77
CA LEU A 221 -2.67 -21.55 11.64
C LEU A 221 -2.91 -20.54 12.76
N VAL A 222 -4.17 -20.31 13.11
CA VAL A 222 -4.56 -19.26 14.06
C VAL A 222 -5.13 -19.92 15.32
N GLY A 223 -4.33 -19.92 16.39
CA GLY A 223 -4.77 -20.40 17.69
C GLY A 223 -6.04 -19.67 18.14
N SER A 224 -7.03 -20.41 18.67
CA SER A 224 -8.33 -19.88 19.09
C SER A 224 -9.19 -19.31 17.97
N SER A 225 -9.05 -19.83 16.74
CA SER A 225 -10.01 -19.58 15.65
C SER A 225 -11.00 -20.74 15.48
N MET A 226 -12.09 -20.50 14.76
CA MET A 226 -13.13 -21.47 14.43
C MET A 226 -13.75 -21.17 13.06
N CYS A 227 -14.39 -22.17 12.47
CA CYS A 227 -15.06 -22.02 11.19
C CYS A 227 -16.52 -21.63 11.42
N LEU A 228 -16.87 -20.40 11.10
CA LEU A 228 -18.23 -19.89 11.20
C LEU A 228 -18.74 -19.54 9.80
N ASP A 229 -19.82 -20.21 9.38
CA ASP A 229 -20.45 -20.02 8.07
C ASP A 229 -19.48 -20.13 6.89
N GLY A 230 -18.52 -21.04 7.00
CA GLY A 230 -17.52 -21.31 5.97
C GLY A 230 -16.37 -20.30 5.94
N ILE A 231 -16.21 -19.46 6.96
CA ILE A 231 -15.12 -18.49 7.10
C ILE A 231 -14.43 -18.65 8.46
N CYS A 232 -13.10 -18.57 8.48
CA CYS A 232 -12.34 -18.61 9.71
C CYS A 232 -12.45 -17.29 10.48
N VAL A 233 -12.92 -17.39 11.72
CA VAL A 233 -13.11 -16.27 12.64
C VAL A 233 -12.51 -16.62 14.00
N CYS A 234 -12.28 -15.63 14.86
CA CYS A 234 -11.86 -15.90 16.23
C CYS A 234 -13.00 -16.52 17.05
N GLN A 235 -12.64 -17.45 17.94
CA GLN A 235 -13.59 -18.02 18.90
C GLN A 235 -14.18 -16.92 19.80
N PRO A 236 -15.41 -17.08 20.30
CA PRO A 236 -16.01 -16.14 21.24
C PRO A 236 -15.08 -15.85 22.44
N GLY A 237 -14.86 -14.56 22.72
CA GLY A 237 -13.93 -14.10 23.77
C GLY A 237 -12.53 -13.70 23.27
N PHE A 238 -12.24 -14.00 22.00
CA PHE A 238 -11.03 -13.56 21.32
C PHE A 238 -11.35 -12.54 20.23
N PHE A 239 -10.41 -11.65 19.94
CA PHE A 239 -10.49 -10.66 18.86
C PHE A 239 -9.31 -10.81 17.91
N ALA A 240 -9.53 -10.52 16.63
CA ALA A 240 -8.51 -10.62 15.61
C ALA A 240 -7.50 -9.47 15.75
N GLU A 241 -6.22 -9.81 15.91
CA GLU A 241 -5.10 -8.87 15.77
C GLU A 241 -4.38 -9.19 14.47
N GLY A 242 -4.77 -8.50 13.39
CA GLY A 242 -4.35 -8.84 12.04
C GLY A 242 -5.02 -10.10 11.51
N THR A 243 -4.37 -10.80 10.57
CA THR A 243 -4.90 -12.00 9.91
C THR A 243 -4.43 -13.31 10.55
N LEU A 244 -3.48 -13.24 11.49
CA LEU A 244 -2.74 -14.38 12.01
C LEU A 244 -2.97 -14.68 13.49
N TYR A 245 -3.63 -13.80 14.25
CA TYR A 245 -3.75 -13.95 15.70
C TYR A 245 -5.17 -13.67 16.19
N CYS A 246 -5.65 -14.54 17.08
CA CYS A 246 -6.81 -14.28 17.94
C CYS A 246 -6.31 -14.07 19.37
N ILE A 247 -6.53 -12.88 19.92
CA ILE A 247 -6.06 -12.51 21.26
C ILE A 247 -7.23 -12.43 22.25
N HIS A 248 -7.01 -12.92 23.48
CA HIS A 248 -8.06 -12.99 24.49
C HIS A 248 -8.25 -11.64 25.18
N THR A 249 -9.51 -11.27 25.42
CA THR A 249 -9.90 -9.98 26.01
C THR A 249 -9.38 -9.75 27.43
N GLU A 250 -9.02 -10.82 28.16
CA GLU A 250 -8.54 -10.70 29.54
C GLU A 250 -7.02 -10.44 29.66
N ASP A 251 -6.25 -10.62 28.59
CA ASP A 251 -4.80 -10.35 28.61
C ASP A 251 -4.46 -8.87 28.39
N THR A 252 -5.43 -8.06 27.99
CA THR A 252 -5.27 -6.60 27.93
C THR A 252 -5.50 -6.01 29.32
N THR A 253 -4.47 -6.06 30.16
CA THR A 253 -4.45 -5.37 31.46
C THR A 253 -4.42 -3.85 31.27
N THR A 254 -5.58 -3.24 31.01
CA THR A 254 -5.86 -1.90 31.50
C THR A 254 -7.34 -1.79 31.88
N SER A 255 -7.54 -1.37 33.12
CA SER A 255 -8.75 -1.36 33.92
C SER A 255 -10.04 -0.87 33.22
N SER A 256 -11.13 -1.51 33.63
CA SER A 256 -12.49 -0.99 33.92
C SER A 256 -13.70 -1.41 33.04
N SER A 257 -14.44 -2.38 33.61
CA SER A 257 -15.89 -2.44 33.84
C SER A 257 -16.92 -2.50 32.70
N THR A 258 -17.45 -3.72 32.55
CA THR A 258 -18.87 -4.16 32.62
C THR A 258 -19.85 -4.04 31.43
N THR A 259 -20.41 -5.23 31.18
CA THR A 259 -21.78 -5.64 30.80
C THR A 259 -22.13 -5.78 29.33
N SER A 260 -22.38 -7.05 29.03
CA SER A 260 -22.70 -7.74 27.78
C SER A 260 -24.17 -7.57 27.36
N SER A 261 -24.40 -7.63 26.05
CA SER A 261 -25.61 -8.14 25.40
C SER A 261 -25.34 -8.34 23.90
N SER A 262 -25.84 -9.44 23.39
CA SER A 262 -25.34 -10.20 22.24
C SER A 262 -26.13 -9.91 20.95
N SER A 263 -25.41 -9.63 19.86
CA SER A 263 -25.77 -9.91 18.46
C SER A 263 -24.61 -9.47 17.56
N THR A 264 -23.75 -10.39 17.12
CA THR A 264 -22.60 -10.04 16.27
C THR A 264 -22.91 -10.34 14.81
N PHE A 265 -23.44 -9.32 14.12
CA PHE A 265 -23.26 -9.16 12.69
C PHE A 265 -21.85 -8.60 12.45
N ILE A 266 -21.12 -9.20 11.51
CA ILE A 266 -19.79 -8.74 11.11
C ILE A 266 -19.98 -7.46 10.30
N TYR A 267 -19.63 -6.35 10.91
CA TYR A 267 -19.65 -5.04 10.29
C TYR A 267 -18.24 -4.67 9.88
N ASP A 268 -18.12 -4.12 8.67
CA ASP A 268 -16.89 -3.56 8.15
C ASP A 268 -16.58 -2.29 8.96
N SER A 269 -15.73 -2.40 9.99
CA SER A 269 -15.57 -1.38 11.03
C SER A 269 -14.78 -0.12 10.60
N ALA A 270 -14.66 0.11 9.29
CA ALA A 270 -14.08 1.33 8.72
C ALA A 270 -15.14 2.43 8.61
N LEU A 271 -14.70 3.70 8.55
CA LEU A 271 -15.60 4.81 8.22
C LEU A 271 -16.25 4.56 6.85
N GLY A 272 -17.58 4.68 6.79
CA GLY A 272 -18.38 4.31 5.62
C GLY A 272 -18.87 2.86 5.59
N GLY A 273 -18.38 1.99 6.47
CA GLY A 273 -18.87 0.64 6.65
C GLY A 273 -20.18 0.59 7.45
N ALA A 274 -20.94 -0.49 7.27
CA ALA A 274 -22.22 -0.67 7.96
C ALA A 274 -22.03 -0.85 9.47
N CYS A 275 -23.03 -0.54 10.28
CA CYS A 275 -22.99 -0.73 11.74
C CYS A 275 -24.39 -0.82 12.33
N ASP A 276 -24.51 -1.46 13.50
CA ASP A 276 -25.75 -1.47 14.30
C ASP A 276 -25.64 -0.66 15.59
N SER A 277 -24.42 -0.33 16.04
CA SER A 277 -24.20 0.44 17.26
C SER A 277 -22.87 1.20 17.22
N ASP A 278 -22.76 2.25 18.05
CA ASP A 278 -21.54 3.04 18.19
C ASP A 278 -20.31 2.19 18.55
N THR A 279 -20.51 1.08 19.26
CA THR A 279 -19.44 0.16 19.66
C THR A 279 -18.77 -0.49 18.45
N ASN A 280 -19.53 -0.76 17.38
CA ASN A 280 -19.01 -1.34 16.14
C ASN A 280 -17.98 -0.42 15.47
N CYS A 281 -18.23 0.89 15.52
CA CYS A 281 -17.35 1.89 14.90
C CYS A 281 -16.20 2.27 15.83
N GLY A 282 -16.51 2.48 17.12
CA GLY A 282 -15.55 3.00 18.11
C GLY A 282 -14.43 2.05 18.47
N GLY A 283 -14.58 0.74 18.20
CA GLY A 283 -13.54 -0.26 18.49
C GLY A 283 -12.29 -0.13 17.62
N LEU A 284 -12.44 0.34 16.37
CA LEU A 284 -11.34 0.46 15.40
C LEU A 284 -11.03 1.91 15.03
N VAL A 285 -12.05 2.76 14.91
CA VAL A 285 -11.86 4.19 14.59
C VAL A 285 -12.25 5.03 15.80
N GLY A 286 -11.24 5.52 16.53
CA GLY A 286 -11.45 6.44 17.64
C GLY A 286 -12.25 7.67 17.21
N ASN A 287 -13.18 8.12 18.06
CA ASN A 287 -14.12 9.22 17.79
C ASN A 287 -15.10 8.99 16.62
N SER A 288 -15.37 7.74 16.25
CA SER A 288 -16.48 7.39 15.37
C SER A 288 -17.75 6.99 16.15
N MET A 289 -18.87 6.95 15.44
CA MET A 289 -20.20 6.54 15.92
C MET A 289 -21.03 5.95 14.77
N CYS A 290 -22.07 5.20 15.11
CA CYS A 290 -22.96 4.62 14.12
C CYS A 290 -24.09 5.60 13.78
N LEU A 291 -24.01 6.23 12.61
CA LEU A 291 -24.99 7.20 12.16
C LEU A 291 -25.78 6.62 10.98
N ASN A 292 -27.07 6.35 11.21
CA ASN A 292 -27.98 5.76 10.21
C ASN A 292 -27.47 4.42 9.63
N GLY A 293 -26.88 3.58 10.49
CA GLY A 293 -26.36 2.28 10.10
C GLY A 293 -25.02 2.31 9.36
N ILE A 294 -24.33 3.45 9.36
CA ILE A 294 -22.99 3.62 8.77
C ILE A 294 -22.04 4.27 9.77
N CYS A 295 -20.80 3.78 9.85
CA CYS A 295 -19.78 4.35 10.71
C CYS A 295 -19.33 5.74 10.20
N ALA A 296 -19.49 6.75 11.05
CA ALA A 296 -19.13 8.14 10.76
C ALA A 296 -18.40 8.79 11.95
N CYS A 297 -17.68 9.90 11.72
CA CYS A 297 -17.05 10.64 12.80
C CYS A 297 -18.10 11.35 13.68
N ARG A 298 -17.83 11.41 14.99
CA ARG A 298 -18.64 12.18 15.95
C ARG A 298 -18.62 13.68 15.60
N SER A 299 -19.65 14.40 16.02
CA SER A 299 -19.72 15.85 15.87
C SER A 299 -18.46 16.51 16.44
N GLY A 300 -17.87 17.45 15.69
CA GLY A 300 -16.58 18.07 16.02
C GLY A 300 -15.36 17.35 15.44
N TYR A 301 -15.55 16.21 14.76
CA TYR A 301 -14.49 15.47 14.08
C TYR A 301 -14.77 15.34 12.59
N ARG A 302 -13.72 15.27 11.77
CA ARG A 302 -13.79 14.98 10.33
C ARG A 302 -12.99 13.71 9.99
N PRO A 303 -13.39 12.96 8.96
CA PRO A 303 -12.63 11.80 8.52
C PRO A 303 -11.27 12.22 7.93
N GLU A 304 -10.21 11.51 8.31
CA GLU A 304 -8.88 11.55 7.68
C GLU A 304 -8.61 10.15 7.12
N GLY A 305 -9.12 9.90 5.90
CA GLY A 305 -9.19 8.56 5.35
C GLY A 305 -10.27 7.70 6.01
N ASN A 306 -10.17 6.38 5.87
CA ASN A 306 -11.22 5.44 6.29
C ASN A 306 -11.03 4.91 7.73
N MET A 307 -9.90 5.20 8.36
CA MET A 307 -9.48 4.59 9.64
C MET A 307 -9.27 5.60 10.76
N LYS A 308 -9.56 6.89 10.53
CA LYS A 308 -9.22 7.95 11.50
C LYS A 308 -10.20 9.11 11.46
N CYS A 309 -10.64 9.55 12.64
CA CYS A 309 -11.36 10.81 12.84
C CYS A 309 -10.44 11.80 13.53
N VAL A 310 -10.27 12.99 12.95
CA VAL A 310 -9.46 14.08 13.51
C VAL A 310 -10.36 15.24 13.93
N GLU A 311 -9.98 15.97 14.98
CA GLU A 311 -10.72 17.16 15.41
C GLU A 311 -10.84 18.14 14.23
N GLY A 312 -12.08 18.49 13.90
CA GLY A 312 -12.35 19.57 12.97
C GLY A 312 -12.12 20.88 13.70
N GLU A 313 -11.31 21.77 13.14
CA GLU A 313 -11.27 23.14 13.62
C GLU A 313 -12.69 23.71 13.58
N ASP A 314 -13.21 24.09 14.74
CA ASP A 314 -14.55 24.65 14.93
C ASP A 314 -14.73 25.87 14.01
N THR A 315 -15.25 25.64 12.81
CA THR A 315 -15.87 26.69 12.01
C THR A 315 -17.26 26.91 12.58
N THR A 316 -17.31 27.51 13.76
CA THR A 316 -18.52 28.06 14.37
C THR A 316 -18.98 29.30 13.58
N THR A 317 -19.35 29.09 12.32
CA THR A 317 -20.29 29.93 11.58
C THR A 317 -21.21 29.01 10.78
N LEU A 318 -22.33 28.65 11.40
CA LEU A 318 -23.48 28.08 10.70
C LEU A 318 -23.86 29.03 9.54
N SER A 319 -23.51 28.65 8.31
CA SER A 319 -24.28 29.02 7.14
C SER A 319 -25.21 27.85 6.84
N THR A 320 -26.48 28.00 7.16
CA THR A 320 -27.56 27.12 6.71
C THR A 320 -27.52 27.02 5.19
N THR A 321 -26.91 25.96 4.66
CA THR A 321 -27.07 25.56 3.26
C THR A 321 -27.52 24.12 3.20
N THR A 322 -28.76 23.99 2.72
CA THR A 322 -29.55 22.81 2.42
C THR A 322 -28.74 21.61 1.90
N PHE A 323 -28.88 20.46 2.58
CA PHE A 323 -28.56 19.14 2.03
C PHE A 323 -29.53 18.82 0.88
N ILE A 324 -29.02 18.70 -0.34
CA ILE A 324 -29.75 18.11 -1.47
C ILE A 324 -29.40 16.63 -1.52
N LEU A 325 -30.40 15.78 -1.25
CA LEU A 325 -30.35 14.35 -1.51
C LEU A 325 -30.39 14.11 -3.02
N TYR A 326 -29.32 13.54 -3.59
CA TYR A 326 -29.40 12.87 -4.89
C TYR A 326 -29.91 11.45 -4.67
N SER A 327 -31.19 11.22 -4.99
CA SER A 327 -31.73 9.90 -5.29
C SER A 327 -31.61 9.72 -6.80
N SER A 328 -30.71 8.84 -7.25
CA SER A 328 -30.72 8.34 -8.62
C SER A 328 -31.64 7.13 -8.71
N MET A 329 -32.68 7.28 -9.50
CA MET A 329 -33.55 6.21 -9.99
C MET A 329 -32.74 5.29 -10.89
N CYS A 330 -32.79 3.99 -10.64
CA CYS A 330 -32.56 2.97 -11.67
C CYS A 330 -33.92 2.36 -12.01
N ASP A 331 -34.40 2.67 -13.22
CA ASP A 331 -35.11 1.71 -14.07
C ASP A 331 -34.06 0.79 -14.73
#